data_AF-A0A5K1D607-F1
#
_entry.id   AF-A0A5K1D607-F1
#
_cell.length_a   1.000
_cell.length_b   1.000
_cell.length_c   1.000
_cell.angle_alpha   90.00
_cell.angle_beta   90.00
_cell.angle_gamma   90.00
#
_symmetry.space_group_name_H-M   'P 1'
#
loop_
_entity.id
_entity.type
_entity.pdbx_description
1 polymer ?
#
loop_
_entity_poly.entity_id
_entity_poly.type
_entity_poly.pdbx_seq_one_letter_code
_entity_poly.pdbx_strand_id
1 'polypeptide(L)' 'MEAKVGPGAEVVNVSSGNNAGSVTKAVGCRGIGVLRLEEALKSSSSLRIREHENVHVKAIRPEWWPAEWGHEQEEDSDVV' A
#
# COMPACT_ATOMS: atom_id res chain seq x y z
N MET A 1 8.62 -19.20 -13.36
CA MET A 1 7.39 -18.71 -12.73
C MET A 1 7.34 -17.22 -13.00
N GLU A 2 6.53 -16.78 -13.95
CA GLU A 2 6.39 -15.35 -14.27
C GLU A 2 5.66 -14.64 -13.13
N ALA A 3 6.19 -13.49 -12.71
CA ALA A 3 5.53 -12.67 -11.72
C ALA A 3 4.31 -12.02 -12.39
N LYS A 4 3.10 -12.36 -11.92
CA LYS A 4 1.85 -11.74 -12.36
C LYS A 4 1.80 -10.23 -12.07
N VAL A 5 2.74 -9.72 -11.27
CA VAL A 5 2.84 -8.31 -10.90
C VAL A 5 4.18 -7.78 -11.41
N GLY A 6 4.13 -6.82 -12.33
CA GLY A 6 5.32 -6.17 -12.90
C GLY A 6 5.58 -4.79 -12.30
N PRO A 7 6.74 -4.18 -12.61
CA PRO A 7 6.99 -2.77 -12.37
C PRO A 7 5.90 -1.89 -12.99
N GLY A 8 5.45 -0.87 -12.27
CA GLY A 8 4.39 0.06 -12.69
C GLY A 8 2.97 -0.42 -12.39
N ALA A 9 2.77 -1.68 -11.98
CA ALA A 9 1.44 -2.20 -11.67
C ALA A 9 0.77 -1.36 -10.56
N GLU A 10 -0.43 -0.87 -10.83
CA GLU A 10 -1.14 0.01 -9.90
C GLU A 10 -1.77 -0.77 -8.75
N VAL A 11 -1.59 -0.25 -7.55
CA VAL A 11 -2.24 -0.72 -6.33
C VAL A 11 -3.44 0.17 -6.07
N VAL A 12 -4.61 -0.44 -5.82
CA VAL A 12 -5.85 0.27 -5.51
C VAL A 12 -6.45 -0.21 -4.21
N ASN A 13 -7.12 0.71 -3.51
CA ASN A 13 -7.97 0.36 -2.38
C ASN A 13 -9.29 -0.22 -2.91
N VAL A 14 -9.65 -1.41 -2.45
CA VAL A 14 -10.84 -2.14 -2.87
C VAL A 14 -12.12 -1.42 -2.47
N SER A 15 -12.13 -0.78 -1.30
CA SER A 15 -13.31 -0.12 -0.74
C SER A 15 -13.61 1.20 -1.43
N SER A 16 -12.58 2.01 -1.74
CA SER A 16 -12.75 3.33 -2.35
C SER A 16 -12.52 3.35 -3.86
N GLY A 17 -11.85 2.36 -4.42
CA GLY A 17 -11.39 2.34 -5.82
C GLY A 17 -10.20 3.27 -6.11
N ASN A 18 -9.73 4.01 -5.10
CA ASN A 18 -8.66 4.99 -5.27
C ASN A 18 -7.31 4.31 -5.53
N ASN A 19 -6.46 5.01 -6.29
CA ASN A 19 -5.07 4.60 -6.50
C ASN A 19 -4.28 4.82 -5.19
N ALA A 20 -3.79 3.72 -4.63
CA ALA A 20 -2.96 3.68 -3.43
C ALA A 20 -1.45 3.74 -3.77
N GLY A 21 -1.05 3.52 -5.02
CA GLY A 21 0.31 3.68 -5.51
C GLY A 21 0.67 2.68 -6.61
N SER A 22 1.95 2.34 -6.72
CA SER A 22 2.44 1.42 -7.74
C SER A 22 3.58 0.52 -7.25
N VAL A 23 3.70 -0.65 -7.89
CA VAL A 23 4.77 -1.61 -7.63
C VAL A 23 6.03 -1.19 -8.38
N THR A 24 7.17 -1.08 -7.70
CA THR A 24 8.46 -0.78 -8.32
C THR A 24 9.15 -2.05 -8.80
N LYS A 25 9.11 -3.10 -7.97
CA LYS A 25 9.74 -4.39 -8.28
C LYS A 25 9.09 -5.50 -7.47
N ALA A 26 8.90 -6.67 -8.09
CA ALA A 26 8.39 -7.86 -7.44
C ALA A 26 9.27 -9.07 -7.74
N VAL A 27 9.46 -9.93 -6.74
CA VAL A 27 10.14 -11.22 -6.84
C VAL A 27 9.29 -12.26 -6.11
N GLY A 28 8.68 -13.18 -6.86
CA GLY A 28 7.73 -14.14 -6.30
C GLY A 28 6.49 -13.44 -5.73
N CYS A 29 6.18 -13.67 -4.45
CA CYS A 29 5.03 -13.09 -3.74
C CYS A 29 5.36 -11.79 -2.95
N ARG A 30 6.61 -11.31 -3.01
CA ARG A 30 7.06 -10.12 -2.29
C ARG A 30 7.59 -9.08 -3.27
N GLY A 31 7.56 -7.82 -2.87
CA GLY A 31 8.04 -6.73 -3.70
C GLY A 31 8.18 -5.44 -2.91
N ILE A 32 8.56 -4.39 -3.62
CA ILE A 32 8.66 -3.03 -3.12
C ILE A 32 7.84 -2.15 -4.07
N GLY A 33 7.16 -1.16 -3.52
CA GLY A 33 6.39 -0.18 -4.27
C GLY A 33 6.39 1.16 -3.55
N VAL A 34 5.93 2.18 -4.26
CA VAL A 34 5.65 3.50 -3.69
C VAL A 34 4.16 3.56 -3.45
N LEU A 35 3.77 3.69 -2.19
CA LEU A 35 2.38 3.75 -1.77
C LEU A 35 2.11 5.02 -0.99
N ARG A 36 0.89 5.53 -1.11
CA ARG A 36 0.36 6.56 -0.22
C ARG A 36 0.15 5.95 1.15
N LEU A 37 0.72 6.61 2.15
CA LEU A 37 0.80 6.10 3.52
C LEU A 37 -0.61 5.91 4.10
N GLU A 38 -1.48 6.90 3.88
CA GLU A 38 -2.86 6.90 4.34
C GLU A 38 -3.70 5.78 3.71
N GLU A 39 -3.41 5.34 2.49
CA GLU A 39 -4.15 4.23 1.88
C GLU A 39 -3.55 2.87 2.24
N ALA A 40 -2.24 2.82 2.50
CA ALA A 40 -1.50 1.59 2.69
C ALA A 40 -1.50 1.07 4.13
N LEU A 41 -1.46 1.96 5.12
CA LEU A 41 -1.28 1.58 6.53
C LEU A 41 -2.54 1.72 7.39
N LYS A 42 -3.66 2.20 6.82
CA LYS A 42 -4.95 2.15 7.52
C LYS A 42 -5.30 0.72 7.89
N SER A 43 -5.78 0.51 9.11
CA SER A 43 -6.19 -0.80 9.63
C SER A 43 -7.31 -1.46 8.79
N SER A 44 -8.11 -0.64 8.11
CA SER A 44 -9.17 -1.05 7.18
C SER A 44 -8.72 -1.12 5.71
N SER A 45 -7.43 -0.93 5.41
CA SER A 45 -6.93 -0.97 4.05
C SER A 45 -7.08 -2.38 3.46
N SER A 46 -7.81 -2.45 2.36
CA SER A 46 -7.91 -3.64 1.51
C SER A 46 -7.33 -3.26 0.17
N LEU A 47 -6.13 -3.75 -0.15
CA LEU A 47 -5.42 -3.37 -1.37
C LEU A 47 -5.39 -4.52 -2.37
N ARG A 48 -5.48 -4.18 -3.65
CA ARG A 48 -5.29 -5.12 -4.76
C ARG A 48 -4.55 -4.51 -5.92
N ILE A 49 -4.04 -5.35 -6.81
CA ILE A 49 -3.52 -4.90 -8.11
C ILE A 49 -4.70 -4.58 -9.02
N ARG A 50 -4.72 -3.40 -9.66
CA ARG A 50 -5.83 -2.95 -10.51
C ARG A 50 -6.13 -3.95 -11.63
N GLU A 51 -5.08 -4.37 -12.34
CA GLU A 51 -5.14 -5.30 -13.48
C GLU A 51 -5.46 -6.75 -13.07
N HIS A 52 -5.39 -7.07 -11.77
CA HIS A 52 -5.54 -8.43 -11.27
C HIS A 52 -6.40 -8.47 -10.01
N GLU A 53 -7.71 -8.64 -10.20
CA GLU A 53 -8.70 -8.66 -9.11
C GLU A 53 -8.42 -9.72 -8.04
N ASN A 54 -7.83 -10.84 -8.44
CA ASN A 54 -7.50 -11.94 -7.52
C ASN A 54 -6.16 -11.76 -6.78
N VAL A 55 -5.42 -10.68 -7.05
CA VAL A 55 -4.11 -10.41 -6.43
C VAL A 55 -4.27 -9.31 -5.39
N HIS A 56 -4.34 -9.75 -4.14
CA HIS A 56 -4.40 -8.87 -2.97
C HIS A 56 -2.99 -8.51 -2.51
N VAL A 57 -2.82 -7.30 -2.00
CA VAL A 57 -1.55 -6.77 -1.52
C VAL A 57 -1.70 -6.39 -0.06
N LYS A 58 -0.70 -6.72 0.74
CA LYS A 58 -0.58 -6.23 2.11
C LYS A 58 0.63 -5.32 2.19
N ALA A 59 0.41 -4.06 2.53
CA ALA A 59 1.52 -3.18 2.87
C ALA A 59 2.09 -3.60 4.23
N ILE A 60 3.43 -3.61 4.32
CA ILE A 60 4.14 -3.93 5.55
C ILE A 60 4.97 -2.72 5.90
N ARG A 61 4.70 -2.16 7.08
CA ARG A 61 5.59 -1.16 7.67
C ARG A 61 6.85 -1.86 8.19
N PRO A 62 8.05 -1.47 7.77
CA PRO A 62 9.29 -2.00 8.33
C PRO A 62 9.46 -1.61 9.80
N GLU A 63 9.99 -2.52 10.63
CA GLU A 63 10.20 -2.29 12.06
C GLU A 63 11.24 -1.21 12.37
N TRP A 64 12.16 -0.95 11.44
CA TRP A 64 13.22 0.06 11.57
C TRP A 64 12.78 1.48 11.19
N TRP A 65 11.53 1.66 10.73
CA TRP A 65 11.01 3.01 10.50
C TRP A 65 10.82 3.75 11.82
N PRO A 66 11.15 5.05 11.88
CA PRO A 66 10.79 5.90 13.00
C PRO A 66 9.29 5.77 13.32
N ALA A 67 8.93 5.81 14.60
CA ALA A 67 7.55 5.59 15.06
C ALA A 67 6.61 6.67 14.52
N GLU A 68 7.11 7.89 14.37
CA GLU A 68 6.43 9.07 13.82
C GLU A 68 6.04 8.92 12.34
N TRP A 69 6.75 8.09 11.55
CA TRP A 69 6.48 7.96 10.11
C TRP A 69 5.28 7.06 9.85
N GLY A 70 4.18 7.59 9.32
CA GLY A 70 2.94 6.80 9.16
C GLY A 70 1.74 7.36 9.89
N HIS A 71 1.96 8.32 10.78
CA HIS A 71 0.96 8.86 11.71
C HIS A 71 0.65 10.35 11.47
N GLU A 72 1.08 10.91 10.33
CA GLU A 72 0.99 12.35 10.01
C GLU A 72 -0.46 12.91 9.99
N GLN A 73 -1.48 12.07 10.14
CA GLN A 73 -2.89 12.48 10.27
C GLN A 73 -3.49 12.27 11.67
N GLU A 74 -2.78 11.69 12.64
CA GLU A 74 -3.28 11.59 14.03
C GLU A 74 -3.13 12.91 14.81
N GLU A 75 -2.35 13.88 14.30
CA GLU A 75 -2.07 15.15 14.99
C GLU A 75 -3.05 16.30 14.70
N ASP A 76 -4.03 16.13 13.80
CA ASP A 76 -5.04 17.18 13.47
C ASP A 76 -6.38 16.96 14.20
N SER A 77 -6.33 16.42 15.43
CA SER A 77 -7.53 16.18 16.27
C SER A 77 -7.40 16.71 17.71
N ASP A 78 -6.44 17.61 17.96
CA ASP A 78 -6.28 18.30 19.24
C ASP A 78 -6.08 19.81 19.03
N VAL A 79 -7.12 20.49 18.54
CA VAL A 79 -7.37 21.90 18.88
C VAL A 79 -8.86 22.10 19.14
N VAL A 80 -9.18 22.11 20.43
CA VAL A 80 -10.43 22.56 21.07
C VAL A 80 -10.71 24.04 20.85
#